data_AF-K1QZM2-F1
#
_entry.id   AF-K1QZM2-F1
#
_cell.length_a   1.000
_cell.length_b   1.000
_cell.length_c   1.000
_cell.angle_alpha   90.00
_cell.angle_beta   90.00
_cell.angle_gamma   90.00
#
_symmetry.space_group_name_H-M   'P 1'
#
loop_
_entity.id
_entity.type
_entity.pdbx_description
1 polymer ?
#
loop_
_entity_poly.entity_id
_entity_poly.type
_entity_poly.pdbx_seq_one_letter_code
_entity_poly.pdbx_strand_id
1 'polypeptide(L)' 'MECDMAVSMPKDLEDKNNSVETIAMGGDTTTIAMARKEMNASLKKKSYANHAQKHFTNKLDGLLIAKK' A
#
# COMPACT_ATOMS: atom_id res chain seq x y z
N MET A 1 -1.29 -6.93 11.19
CA MET A 1 -0.92 -5.55 11.59
C MET A 1 -1.14 -4.55 10.45
N GLU A 2 -0.42 -4.61 9.32
CA GLU A 2 -0.72 -3.70 8.18
C GLU A 2 -2.07 -3.98 7.51
N CYS A 3 -2.44 -5.26 7.36
CA CYS A 3 -3.73 -5.65 6.78
C CYS A 3 -4.93 -5.12 7.56
N ASP A 4 -4.89 -5.29 8.89
CA ASP A 4 -5.99 -4.90 9.77
C ASP A 4 -6.17 -3.38 9.77
N MET A 5 -5.06 -2.62 9.78
CA MET A 5 -5.10 -1.16 9.68
C MET A 5 -5.64 -0.65 8.35
N ALA A 6 -5.40 -1.36 7.25
CA ALA A 6 -5.95 -1.01 5.93
C ALA A 6 -7.48 -1.23 5.83
N VAL A 7 -8.09 -1.88 6.83
CA VAL A 7 -9.54 -2.06 6.95
C VAL A 7 -10.12 -1.19 8.06
N SER A 8 -9.46 -1.12 9.23
CA SER A 8 -10.01 -0.37 10.37
C SER A 8 -9.90 1.14 10.17
N MET A 9 -8.77 1.66 9.68
CA MET A 9 -8.60 3.10 9.51
C MET A 9 -9.59 3.71 8.51
N PRO A 10 -9.87 3.09 7.35
CA PRO A 10 -10.82 3.67 6.42
C PRO A 10 -12.27 3.50 6.89
N LYS A 11 -12.61 2.44 7.65
CA LYS A 11 -13.91 2.33 8.36
C LYS A 11 -14.10 3.47 9.36
N ASP A 12 -13.09 3.76 10.17
CA ASP A 12 -13.12 4.88 11.13
C ASP A 12 -13.28 6.25 10.45
N LEU A 13 -12.86 6.38 9.19
CA LEU A 13 -13.05 7.59 8.38
C LEU A 13 -14.47 7.67 7.80
N GLU A 14 -15.02 6.56 7.32
CA GLU A 14 -16.41 6.48 6.86
C GLU A 14 -17.40 6.80 7.99
N ASP A 15 -17.14 6.30 9.21
CA ASP A 15 -17.94 6.62 10.41
C ASP A 15 -17.91 8.12 10.76
N LYS A 16 -16.87 8.83 10.33
CA LYS A 16 -16.72 10.29 10.45
C LYS A 16 -17.29 11.04 9.24
N ASN A 17 -18.09 10.37 8.41
CA ASN A 17 -18.66 10.91 7.18
C ASN A 17 -17.62 11.30 6.13
N ASN A 18 -16.42 10.72 6.18
CA ASN A 18 -15.37 10.90 5.18
C ASN A 18 -15.26 9.64 4.32
N SER A 19 -15.76 9.72 3.08
CA SER A 19 -15.62 8.65 2.08
C SER A 19 -14.15 8.39 1.72
N VAL A 20 -13.73 7.14 1.79
CA VAL A 20 -12.39 6.72 1.35
C VAL A 20 -12.48 5.97 0.02
N GLU A 21 -12.17 6.66 -1.08
CA GLU A 21 -12.18 6.05 -2.41
C GLU A 21 -10.84 5.44 -2.82
N THR A 22 -9.74 5.94 -2.27
CA THR A 22 -8.38 5.57 -2.66
C THR A 22 -7.49 5.35 -1.45
N ILE A 23 -6.80 4.20 -1.42
CA ILE A 23 -5.76 3.91 -0.43
C ILE A 23 -4.39 3.91 -1.10
N ALA A 24 -3.48 4.69 -0.52
CA ALA A 24 -2.07 4.70 -0.85
C ALA A 24 -1.35 3.61 -0.05
N MET A 25 -0.82 2.60 -0.73
CA MET A 25 -0.12 1.50 -0.07
C MET A 25 0.94 0.87 -0.98
N GLY A 26 1.86 0.09 -0.37
CA GLY A 26 2.92 -0.60 -1.09
C GLY A 26 2.42 -1.66 -2.09
N GLY A 27 3.36 -2.40 -2.68
CA GLY A 27 3.09 -3.42 -3.70
C GLY A 27 2.20 -4.59 -3.26
N ASP A 28 1.82 -4.68 -1.98
CA ASP A 28 1.04 -5.79 -1.45
C ASP A 28 -0.37 -5.90 -2.07
N THR A 29 -0.63 -7.06 -2.66
CA THR A 29 -1.89 -7.40 -3.33
C THR A 29 -2.88 -8.06 -2.37
N THR A 30 -2.42 -8.62 -1.25
CA THR A 30 -3.27 -9.34 -0.30
C THR A 30 -4.06 -8.38 0.58
N THR A 31 -3.40 -7.33 1.12
CA THR A 31 -4.07 -6.31 1.92
C THR A 31 -5.15 -5.55 1.14
N ILE A 32 -4.89 -5.16 -0.11
CA ILE A 32 -5.91 -4.47 -0.94
C ILE A 32 -7.11 -5.39 -1.24
N ALA A 33 -6.89 -6.69 -1.42
CA ALA A 33 -7.97 -7.64 -1.67
C ALA A 33 -8.87 -7.77 -0.42
N MET A 34 -8.30 -7.80 0.78
CA MET A 34 -9.07 -7.79 2.03
C MET A 34 -9.84 -6.49 2.22
N ALA A 35 -9.21 -5.33 2.00
CA ALA A 35 -9.89 -4.03 2.11
C ALA A 35 -11.09 -3.92 1.14
N ARG A 36 -10.96 -4.43 -0.09
CA ARG A 36 -12.07 -4.49 -1.05
C ARG A 36 -13.21 -5.40 -0.62
N LYS A 37 -12.87 -6.53 0.01
CA LYS A 37 -13.86 -7.50 0.50
C LYS A 37 -14.62 -6.97 1.71
N GLU A 38 -13.95 -6.26 2.62
CA GLU A 38 -14.51 -5.88 3.91
C GLU A 38 -15.09 -4.46 3.98
N MET A 39 -14.79 -3.62 3.00
CA MET A 39 -15.32 -2.25 2.94
C MET A 39 -16.02 -1.97 1.61
N ASN A 40 -15.24 -1.83 0.54
CA ASN A 40 -15.75 -1.32 -0.73
C ASN A 40 -15.03 -2.03 -1.88
N ALA A 41 -15.78 -2.80 -2.68
CA ALA A 41 -15.23 -3.51 -3.82
C ALA A 41 -14.57 -2.57 -4.87
N SER A 42 -15.02 -1.32 -4.92
CA SER A 42 -14.54 -0.28 -5.85
C SER A 42 -13.33 0.50 -5.34
N LEU A 43 -12.78 0.13 -4.18
CA LEU A 43 -11.64 0.82 -3.57
C LEU A 43 -10.41 0.82 -4.51
N LYS A 44 -9.92 2.01 -4.82
CA LYS A 44 -8.77 2.22 -5.70
C LYS A 44 -7.48 2.09 -4.91
N LYS A 45 -6.51 1.37 -5.46
CA LYS A 45 -5.15 1.32 -4.94
C LYS A 45 -4.27 2.29 -5.70
N LYS A 46 -3.61 3.19 -4.97
CA LYS A 46 -2.48 3.96 -5.51
C LYS A 46 -1.19 3.33 -5.01
N SER A 47 -0.49 2.64 -5.91
CA SER A 47 0.85 2.12 -5.64
C SER A 47 1.89 3.19 -5.94
N TYR A 48 2.76 3.49 -4.98
CA TYR A 48 3.94 4.30 -5.25
C TYR A 48 5.02 3.40 -5.86
N ALA A 49 5.00 3.24 -7.19
CA ALA A 49 6.03 2.53 -7.94
C ALA A 49 7.46 3.01 -7.60
N ASN A 50 7.60 4.29 -7.23
CA ASN A 50 8.87 4.89 -6.79
C ASN A 50 9.49 4.18 -5.58
N HIS A 51 8.73 3.59 -4.66
CA HIS A 51 9.32 2.90 -3.51
C HIS A 51 9.99 1.59 -3.91
N ALA A 52 9.39 0.84 -4.83
CA ALA A 52 9.96 -0.41 -5.35
C ALA A 52 11.19 -0.14 -6.23
N GLN A 53 11.14 0.87 -7.10
CA GLN A 53 12.30 1.30 -7.89
C GLN A 53 13.44 1.77 -7.00
N LYS A 54 13.16 2.62 -5.98
CA LYS A 54 14.20 3.10 -5.05
C LYS A 54 14.85 1.95 -4.29
N HIS A 55 14.08 0.95 -3.87
CA HIS A 55 14.63 -0.24 -3.23
C HIS A 55 15.50 -1.09 -4.17
N PHE A 56 15.08 -1.24 -5.43
CA PHE A 56 15.82 -1.98 -6.44
C PHE A 56 17.14 -1.26 -6.82
N THR A 57 17.08 0.04 -7.08
CA THR A 57 18.24 0.88 -7.40
C THR A 57 19.23 0.92 -6.23
N ASN A 58 18.77 1.14 -5.00
CA ASN A 58 19.65 1.14 -3.82
C ASN A 58 20.34 -0.22 -3.61
N LYS A 59 19.66 -1.33 -3.92
CA LYS A 59 20.21 -2.68 -3.79
C LYS A 59 21.22 -2.98 -4.90
N LEU A 60 20.97 -2.50 -6.12
CA LEU A 60 21.93 -2.53 -7.22
C LEU A 60 23.19 -1.72 -6.91
N ASP A 61 23.03 -0.48 -6.41
CA ASP A 61 24.14 0.38 -6.04
C ASP A 61 24.99 -0.23 -4.93
N GLY A 62 24.35 -0.83 -3.90
CA GLY A 62 25.05 -1.55 -2.85
C GLY A 62 25.86 -2.76 -3.35
N LEU A 63 25.32 -3.50 -4.33
CA LEU A 63 26.03 -4.63 -4.96
C LEU A 63 27.19 -4.17 -5.87
N LEU A 64 27.05 -3.01 -6.53
CA LEU A 64 28.10 -2.42 -7.35
C LEU A 64 29.26 -1.86 -6.50
N ILE A 65 28.95 -1.25 -5.35
CA ILE A 65 29.96 -0.80 -4.39
C ILE A 65 30.72 -1.99 -3.79
N ALA A 66 30.02 -3.08 -3.44
CA ALA A 66 30.64 -4.28 -2.89
C ALA A 66 31.55 -5.06 -3.88
N LYS A 67 31.55 -4.69 -5.17
CA LYS A 67 32.41 -5.28 -6.22
C LYS A 67 33.69 -4.47 -6.51
N LYS A 68 33.87 -3.30 -5.88
CA LYS A 68 35.13 -2.52 -5.92
C LYS A 68 35.99 -2.86 -4.72
#